data_AF-A0A821GNV9-F1
#
_entry.id   AF-A0A821GNV9-F1
#
_cell.length_a   1.000
_cell.length_b   1.000
_cell.length_c   1.000
_cell.angle_alpha   90.00
_cell.angle_beta   90.00
_cell.angle_gamma   90.00
#
_symmetry.space_group_name_H-M   'P 1'
#
loop_
_entity.id
_entity.type
_entity.pdbx_description
1 polymer ?
#
loop_
_entity_poly.entity_id
_entity_poly.type
_entity_poly.pdbx_seq_one_letter_code
_entity_poly.pdbx_strand_id
1 'polypeptide(L)'
;MTSADARRIFVLALALSPDEFEDKVFFNAPNLCPNTSNAFYNVGQVRRQLMVVQSIVIAGQSRQVTKIMAYKQIWMRTNYYEPMQRLNNRFVAERQAEQLRAMSEACTIS
;
A
#
# COMPACT_ATOMS: atom_id res chain seq x y z
N MET A 1 9.79 1.08 -16.27
CA MET A 1 9.95 0.33 -15.01
C MET A 1 10.25 -1.12 -15.35
N THR A 2 11.35 -1.68 -14.86
CA THR A 2 11.71 -3.08 -15.14
C THR A 2 10.86 -4.05 -14.30
N SER A 3 10.85 -5.35 -14.65
CA SER A 3 10.19 -6.38 -13.83
C SER A 3 10.80 -6.49 -12.43
N ALA A 4 12.12 -6.32 -12.31
CA ALA A 4 12.84 -6.31 -11.05
C ALA A 4 12.43 -5.12 -10.17
N ASP A 5 12.34 -3.91 -10.74
CA ASP A 5 11.89 -2.73 -10.01
C ASP A 5 10.45 -2.88 -9.52
N ALA A 6 9.56 -3.41 -10.37
CA ALA A 6 8.17 -3.65 -10.02
C ALA A 6 8.04 -4.60 -8.81
N ARG A 7 8.85 -5.67 -8.77
CA ARG A 7 8.88 -6.63 -7.65
C ARG A 7 9.40 -6.00 -6.36
N ARG A 8 10.46 -5.19 -6.44
CA ARG A 8 10.99 -4.46 -5.28
C ARG A 8 9.95 -3.49 -4.71
N ILE A 9 9.29 -2.72 -5.57
CA ILE A 9 8.23 -1.79 -5.16
C ILE A 9 7.06 -2.55 -4.55
N PHE A 10 6.65 -3.68 -5.12
CA PHE A 10 5.57 -4.50 -4.57
C PHE A 10 5.89 -5.03 -3.17
N VAL A 11 7.09 -5.56 -2.95
CA VAL A 11 7.51 -6.04 -1.62
C VAL A 11 7.56 -4.89 -0.62
N LEU A 12 8.09 -3.73 -1.02
CA LEU A 12 8.13 -2.54 -0.16
C LEU A 12 6.72 -2.05 0.19
N ALA A 13 5.80 -2.05 -0.79
CA ALA A 13 4.41 -1.65 -0.59
C ALA A 13 3.66 -2.61 0.35
N LEU A 14 3.92 -3.92 0.26
CA LEU A 14 3.39 -4.90 1.23
C LEU A 14 3.90 -4.63 2.65
N ALA A 15 5.19 -4.36 2.81
CA ALA A 15 5.80 -4.06 4.11
C ALA A 15 5.29 -2.74 4.71
N LEU A 16 4.79 -1.84 3.87
CA LEU A 16 4.19 -0.55 4.25
C LEU A 16 2.68 -0.54 3.96
N SER A 17 2.00 -1.67 4.18
CA SER A 17 0.56 -1.78 3.93
C SER A 17 -0.22 -0.70 4.70
N PRO A 18 -1.23 -0.05 4.09
CA PRO A 18 -2.12 0.89 4.77
C PRO A 18 -2.71 0.34 6.07
N ASP A 19 -2.92 -0.98 6.16
CA ASP A 19 -3.45 -1.64 7.37
C ASP A 19 -2.55 -1.41 8.60
N GLU A 20 -1.24 -1.26 8.42
CA GLU A 20 -0.30 -0.92 9.50
C GLU A 20 -0.48 0.51 10.03
N PHE A 21 -1.09 1.37 9.23
CA PHE A 21 -1.22 2.81 9.43
C PHE A 21 -2.68 3.27 9.66
N GLU A 22 -3.64 2.40 9.40
CA GLU A 22 -5.07 2.65 9.57
C GLU A 22 -5.38 2.97 11.05
N ASP A 23 -6.28 3.94 11.26
CA ASP A 23 -6.68 4.49 12.56
C ASP A 23 -5.52 5.08 13.40
N LYS A 24 -4.31 5.17 12.84
CA LYS A 24 -3.14 5.79 13.47
C LYS A 24 -2.76 7.06 12.75
N VAL A 25 -2.53 6.96 11.44
CA VAL A 25 -2.15 8.08 10.56
C VAL A 25 -2.98 8.14 9.29
N PHE A 26 -3.65 7.06 8.90
CA PHE A 26 -4.63 7.04 7.82
C PHE A 26 -6.02 6.82 8.42
N PHE A 27 -6.97 7.67 8.03
CA PHE A 27 -8.33 7.64 8.56
C PHE A 27 -9.33 7.70 7.42
N ASN A 28 -10.24 6.72 7.39
CA ASN A 28 -11.42 6.78 6.54
C ASN A 28 -12.40 7.83 7.07
N ALA A 29 -12.17 9.09 6.71
CA ALA A 29 -12.94 10.25 7.16
C ALA A 29 -13.44 11.07 5.95
N PRO A 30 -14.46 10.60 5.22
CA PRO A 30 -14.97 11.27 4.01
C PRO A 30 -15.44 12.70 4.23
N ASN A 31 -15.92 13.02 5.43
CA ASN A 31 -16.34 14.35 5.85
C ASN A 31 -15.20 15.38 5.85
N LEU A 32 -13.95 14.93 6.03
CA LEU A 32 -12.77 15.79 5.93
C LEU A 32 -12.33 15.99 4.47
N CYS A 33 -12.83 15.19 3.53
CA CYS A 33 -12.46 15.28 2.12
C CYS A 33 -13.66 15.67 1.24
N PRO A 34 -14.29 16.84 1.38
CA PRO A 34 -15.50 17.16 0.62
C PRO A 34 -15.25 17.14 -0.90
N ASN A 35 -14.19 17.83 -1.34
CA ASN A 35 -13.89 18.06 -2.75
C ASN A 35 -12.77 17.17 -3.32
N THR A 36 -12.17 16.33 -2.48
CA THR A 36 -11.05 15.45 -2.86
C THR A 36 -11.33 14.00 -2.43
N SER A 37 -10.50 13.06 -2.88
CA SER A 37 -10.54 11.67 -2.44
C SER A 37 -9.60 11.40 -1.26
N ASN A 38 -8.64 12.29 -0.99
CA ASN A 38 -7.84 12.34 0.23
C ASN A 38 -7.41 13.78 0.57
N ALA A 39 -7.00 14.01 1.82
CA ALA A 39 -6.42 15.26 2.27
C ALA A 39 -5.47 15.02 3.47
N PHE A 40 -4.43 15.86 3.59
CA PHE A 40 -3.47 15.80 4.69
C PHE A 40 -3.73 16.93 5.69
N TYR A 41 -3.69 16.59 6.98
CA TYR A 41 -3.91 17.53 8.07
C TYR A 41 -2.78 17.44 9.09
N ASN A 42 -2.38 18.57 9.68
CA ASN A 42 -1.57 18.53 10.89
C ASN A 42 -2.43 18.01 12.04
N VAL A 43 -1.84 17.24 12.96
CA VAL A 43 -2.59 16.62 14.07
C VAL A 43 -3.42 17.66 14.84
N GLY A 44 -2.86 18.84 15.10
CA GLY A 44 -3.55 19.92 15.80
C GLY A 44 -4.86 20.40 15.15
N GLN A 45 -5.01 20.25 13.83
CA GLN A 45 -6.20 20.69 13.09
C GLN A 45 -7.39 19.72 13.24
N VAL A 46 -7.12 18.44 13.53
CA VAL A 46 -8.13 17.38 13.56
C VAL A 46 -8.37 16.77 14.95
N ARG A 47 -7.68 17.26 15.99
CA ARG A 47 -7.76 16.73 17.37
C ARG A 47 -9.18 16.61 17.94
N ARG A 48 -10.14 17.40 17.47
CA ARG A 48 -11.55 17.35 17.93
C ARG A 48 -12.42 16.38 17.13
N GLN A 49 -11.94 15.92 15.98
CA GLN A 49 -12.70 15.11 15.02
C GLN A 49 -12.18 13.67 14.94
N LEU A 50 -10.89 13.46 15.23
CA LEU A 50 -10.21 12.17 15.16
C LEU A 50 -9.32 11.97 16.39
N MET A 51 -9.32 10.74 16.92
CA MET A 51 -8.33 10.32 17.91
C MET A 51 -7.05 9.93 17.19
N VAL A 52 -6.04 10.79 17.29
CA VAL A 52 -4.74 10.58 16.64
C VAL A 52 -3.70 10.22 17.70
N VAL A 53 -3.00 9.11 17.46
CA VAL A 53 -1.87 8.71 18.30
C VAL A 53 -0.71 9.69 18.18
N GLN A 54 0.03 9.92 19.26
CA GLN A 54 1.15 10.86 19.26
C GLN A 54 2.36 10.32 18.50
N SER A 55 2.57 9.00 18.52
CA SER A 55 3.67 8.34 17.84
C SER A 55 3.27 6.97 17.28
N ILE A 56 4.02 6.53 16.28
CA ILE A 56 3.92 5.19 15.67
C ILE A 56 5.31 4.56 15.56
N VAL A 57 5.38 3.24 15.55
CA VAL A 57 6.63 2.51 15.31
C VAL A 57 6.67 2.08 13.84
N ILE A 58 7.71 2.50 13.12
CA ILE A 58 7.97 2.08 11.74
C ILE A 58 9.38 1.49 11.71
N ALA A 59 9.51 0.25 11.23
CA ALA A 59 10.80 -0.45 11.14
C ALA A 59 11.62 -0.40 12.45
N GLY A 60 10.95 -0.61 13.59
CA GLY A 60 11.58 -0.59 14.92
C GLY A 60 11.92 0.79 15.47
N GLN A 61 11.63 1.87 14.73
CA GLN A 61 11.87 3.24 15.17
C GLN A 61 10.55 3.94 15.53
N SER A 62 10.48 4.49 16.73
CA SER A 62 9.38 5.36 17.15
C SER A 62 9.47 6.71 16.44
N ARG A 63 8.37 7.14 15.81
CA ARG A 63 8.25 8.39 15.06
C ARG A 63 7.05 9.17 15.55
N GLN A 64 7.25 10.47 15.77
CA GLN A 64 6.17 11.39 16.16
C GLN A 64 5.25 11.67 14.97
N VAL A 65 3.94 11.61 15.20
CA VAL A 65 2.93 11.91 14.18
C VAL A 65 2.72 13.42 14.12
N THR A 66 3.12 14.02 13.01
CA THR A 66 2.92 15.46 12.75
C THR A 66 1.75 15.71 11.82
N LYS A 67 1.49 14.78 10.90
CA LYS A 67 0.41 14.83 9.92
C LYS A 67 -0.29 13.48 9.81
N ILE A 68 -1.57 13.55 9.47
CA ILE A 68 -2.43 12.42 9.15
C ILE A 68 -3.07 12.62 7.78
N MET A 69 -3.47 11.52 7.16
CA MET A 69 -4.25 11.51 5.93
C MET A 69 -5.68 11.10 6.25
N ALA A 70 -6.63 11.97 5.92
CA ALA A 70 -8.02 11.57 5.77
C ALA A 70 -8.24 11.10 4.34
N TYR A 71 -9.03 10.05 4.15
CA TYR A 71 -9.33 9.54 2.81
C TYR A 71 -10.77 9.05 2.68
N LYS A 72 -11.24 9.00 1.43
CA LYS A 72 -12.43 8.24 1.00
C LYS A 72 -11.97 6.89 0.46
N GLN A 73 -12.73 5.83 0.72
CA GLN A 73 -12.40 4.45 0.26
C GLN A 73 -11.96 4.34 -1.21
N ILE A 74 -12.51 5.17 -2.10
CA ILE A 74 -12.07 5.25 -3.50
C ILE A 74 -10.57 5.50 -3.66
N TRP A 75 -9.97 6.33 -2.80
CA TRP A 75 -8.55 6.64 -2.86
C TRP A 75 -7.68 5.42 -2.56
N MET A 76 -7.99 4.68 -1.49
CA MET A 76 -7.24 3.46 -1.13
C MET A 76 -7.39 2.38 -2.19
N ARG A 77 -8.60 2.22 -2.73
CA ARG A 77 -8.86 1.27 -3.81
C ARG A 77 -8.01 1.58 -5.05
N THR A 78 -8.06 2.81 -5.53
CA THR A 78 -7.37 3.22 -6.77
C THR A 78 -5.85 3.28 -6.61
N ASN A 79 -5.34 3.70 -5.45
CA ASN A 79 -3.90 3.96 -5.28
C ASN A 79 -3.13 2.84 -4.59
N TYR A 80 -3.81 1.92 -3.88
CA TYR A 80 -3.15 0.80 -3.22
C TYR A 80 -3.73 -0.55 -3.65
N TYR A 81 -5.00 -0.84 -3.35
CA TYR A 81 -5.54 -2.20 -3.51
C TYR A 81 -5.54 -2.69 -4.97
N GLU A 82 -6.05 -1.88 -5.91
CA GLU A 82 -6.08 -2.28 -7.32
C GLU A 82 -4.66 -2.40 -7.93
N PRO A 83 -3.73 -1.44 -7.74
CA PRO A 83 -2.34 -1.62 -8.15
C PRO A 83 -1.68 -2.89 -7.58
N MET A 84 -1.87 -3.17 -6.29
CA MET A 84 -1.31 -4.36 -5.64
C MET A 84 -1.88 -5.63 -6.24
N GLN A 85 -3.19 -5.68 -6.48
CA GLN A 85 -3.84 -6.82 -7.14
C GLN A 85 -3.30 -7.04 -8.56
N ARG A 86 -3.18 -5.97 -9.36
CA ARG A 86 -2.63 -6.06 -10.74
C ARG A 86 -1.20 -6.57 -10.74
N LEU A 87 -0.35 -6.07 -9.85
CA LEU A 87 1.04 -6.52 -9.73
C LEU A 87 1.12 -7.98 -9.29
N ASN A 88 0.32 -8.38 -8.30
CA ASN A 88 0.26 -9.76 -7.85
C ASN A 88 -0.15 -10.72 -8.99
N ASN A 89 -1.23 -10.41 -9.70
CA ASN A 89 -1.71 -11.22 -10.82
C ASN A 89 -0.63 -11.35 -11.91
N ARG A 90 0.05 -10.24 -12.22
CA ARG A 90 1.16 -10.24 -13.17
C ARG A 90 2.31 -11.15 -12.70
N PHE A 91 2.75 -11.06 -11.45
CA PHE A 91 3.86 -11.86 -10.96
C PHE A 91 3.52 -13.35 -10.84
N VAL A 92 2.27 -13.69 -10.52
CA VAL A 92 1.77 -15.07 -10.56
C VAL A 92 1.83 -15.61 -11.98
N ALA A 93 1.35 -14.84 -12.97
CA ALA A 93 1.38 -15.24 -14.38
C ALA A 93 2.83 -15.41 -14.90
N GLU A 94 3.73 -14.48 -14.56
CA GLU A 94 5.16 -14.57 -14.90
C GLU A 94 5.78 -15.86 -14.33
N ARG A 95 5.52 -16.17 -13.06
CA ARG A 95 6.01 -17.40 -12.41
C ARG A 95 5.47 -18.67 -13.08
N GLN A 96 4.18 -18.69 -13.42
CA GLN A 96 3.57 -19.84 -14.11
C GLN A 96 4.19 -20.05 -15.51
N ALA A 97 4.42 -18.96 -16.26
CA ALA A 97 5.07 -19.03 -17.56
C ALA A 97 6.51 -19.55 -17.47
N GLU A 98 7.27 -19.12 -16.46
CA GLU A 98 8.63 -19.62 -16.19
C GLU A 98 8.62 -21.11 -15.85
N GLN A 99 7.69 -21.57 -15.01
CA GLN A 99 7.54 -22.99 -14.65
C GLN A 99 7.21 -23.86 -15.87
N LEU A 100 6.28 -23.41 -16.73
CA LEU A 100 5.91 -24.12 -17.94
C LEU A 100 7.08 -24.22 -18.92
N ARG A 101 7.86 -23.14 -19.08
CA ARG A 101 9.08 -23.14 -19.92
C ARG A 101 10.12 -24.12 -19.40
N ALA A 102 10.45 -24.05 -18.11
CA ALA A 102 11.42 -24.95 -17.49
C ALA A 102 11.01 -26.42 -17.62
N MET A 103 9.72 -26.72 -17.48
CA MET A 103 9.20 -28.08 -17.64
C MET A 103 9.25 -28.57 -19.10
N SER A 104 8.98 -27.69 -20.07
CA SER A 104 9.13 -28.01 -21.50
C SER A 104 10.58 -28.29 -21.88
N GLU A 105 11.52 -27.47 -21.38
CA GLU A 105 12.95 -27.65 -21.62
C GLU A 105 13.47 -28.95 -21.01
N ALA A 106 13.04 -29.29 -19.79
CA ALA A 106 13.38 -30.56 -19.15
C ALA A 106 12.89 -31.80 -19.95
N CYS A 107 11.74 -31.71 -20.61
CA CYS A 107 11.19 -32.79 -21.44
C CYS A 107 11.89 -32.95 -22.80
N THR A 108 12.69 -31.95 -23.24
CA THR A 108 13.32 -31.96 -24.58
C THR A 108 14.75 -32.52 -24.54
N ILE A 109 15.34 -32.70 -23.35
CA ILE A 109 16.71 -33.20 -23.15
C ILE A 109 16.74 -34.71 -22.78
N SER A 110 15.59 -35.40 -22.79
CA SER A 110 15.50 -36.87 -22.62
C SER A 110 15.24 -37.57 -23.94
#